data_AF-A0A916GH31-F1
#
_entry.id   AF-A0A916GH31-F1
#
_cell.length_a   1.000
_cell.length_b   1.000
_cell.length_c   1.000
_cell.angle_alpha   90.00
_cell.angle_beta   90.00
_cell.angle_gamma   90.00
#
_symmetry.space_group_name_H-M   'P 1'
#
loop_
_entity.id
_entity.type
_entity.pdbx_description
1 polymer ?
#
loop_
_entity_poly.entity_id
_entity_poly.type
_entity_poly.pdbx_seq_one_letter_code
_entity_poly.pdbx_strand_id
1 'polypeptide(L)'
;MKSLWKSILDGLTYKDLAGKRQPRVYTIITGLILLLLLTAGGMAGLNRYLLMSRVLSTPVPVSITAQATETLENEVPATIQPEDGSAIECPTDPADWSLTPTYASKNYNVIQPACVYQGLERTIAWALAIREGYSRAEATRQLGFTAMPMRQVKTVTIPANAKGLADVPVSFIPPNPHLTEWRLDANGEAAVTYALRGCFRTSTVVGNRVEIWGGEYPVICLVVEDAENTHIIYSLNGHTYTSTAKPTRSFLLFGYLPDGDGNWVWLGTQNDPKLEITDPQANANERLSIATMYDSHPWDAKWLMDAHHLVMQPPPENWRSMTDENEKQAILNGISTGQNGAAP
;
A
#
# COMPACT_ATOMS: atom_id res chain seq x y z
N MET A 1 -6.17 7.63 57.12
CA MET A 1 -5.36 6.49 56.64
C MET A 1 -5.45 5.22 57.52
N LYS A 2 -5.32 5.27 58.85
CA LYS A 2 -5.38 4.07 59.73
C LYS A 2 -6.71 3.27 59.66
N SER A 3 -7.86 3.95 59.50
CA SER A 3 -9.18 3.29 59.41
C SER A 3 -9.37 2.54 58.08
N LEU A 4 -8.92 3.12 56.97
CA LEU A 4 -9.00 2.56 55.63
C LEU A 4 -8.16 1.28 55.49
N TRP A 5 -6.92 1.30 56.01
CA TRP A 5 -6.06 0.12 56.03
C TRP A 5 -6.65 -1.04 56.84
N LYS A 6 -7.30 -0.75 57.97
CA LYS A 6 -7.96 -1.77 58.79
C LYS A 6 -9.15 -2.39 58.07
N SER A 7 -9.96 -1.56 57.39
CA SER A 7 -11.10 -2.02 56.60
C SER A 7 -10.67 -2.89 55.41
N ILE A 8 -9.58 -2.53 54.72
CA ILE A 8 -8.99 -3.34 53.65
C ILE A 8 -8.47 -4.67 54.22
N LEU A 9 -7.75 -4.65 55.34
CA LEU A 9 -7.19 -5.86 55.94
C LEU A 9 -8.28 -6.83 56.43
N ASP A 10 -9.34 -6.31 57.03
CA ASP A 10 -10.50 -7.09 57.48
C ASP A 10 -11.34 -7.61 56.29
N GLY A 11 -11.29 -6.92 55.15
CA GLY A 11 -11.85 -7.40 53.87
C GLY A 11 -11.03 -8.50 53.20
N LEU A 12 -9.71 -8.53 53.39
CA LEU A 12 -8.80 -9.49 52.74
C LEU A 12 -8.50 -10.74 53.58
N THR A 13 -8.80 -10.70 54.88
CA THR A 13 -8.52 -11.78 55.85
C THR A 13 -9.79 -12.23 56.58
N TYR A 14 -9.75 -13.40 57.23
CA TYR A 14 -10.77 -13.85 58.19
C TYR A 14 -10.06 -14.42 59.43
N LYS A 15 -10.74 -14.49 60.58
CA LYS A 15 -10.20 -15.16 61.76
C LYS A 15 -10.63 -16.63 61.76
N ASP A 16 -9.67 -17.53 61.94
CA ASP A 16 -9.95 -18.95 62.16
C ASP A 16 -10.50 -19.20 63.57
N LEU A 17 -10.94 -20.44 63.85
CA LEU A 17 -11.49 -20.84 65.16
C LEU A 17 -10.46 -20.71 66.31
N ALA A 18 -9.16 -20.58 65.99
CA ALA A 18 -8.07 -20.34 66.94
C ALA A 18 -7.74 -18.84 67.09
N GLY A 19 -8.52 -17.94 66.47
CA GLY A 19 -8.35 -16.50 66.53
C GLY A 19 -7.23 -15.92 65.66
N LYS A 20 -6.54 -16.75 64.86
CA LYS A 20 -5.47 -16.30 63.94
C LYS A 20 -6.07 -15.77 62.64
N ARG A 21 -5.49 -14.71 62.10
CA ARG A 21 -5.91 -14.11 60.83
C ARG A 21 -5.34 -14.93 59.67
N GLN A 22 -6.22 -15.43 58.80
CA GLN A 22 -5.90 -16.15 57.57
C GLN A 22 -6.35 -15.34 56.35
N PRO A 23 -5.59 -15.30 55.25
CA PRO A 23 -6.03 -14.68 54.01
C PRO A 23 -7.22 -15.45 53.41
N ARG A 24 -8.18 -14.73 52.84
CA ARG A 24 -9.28 -15.35 52.10
C ARG A 24 -8.76 -15.90 50.77
N VAL A 25 -9.40 -16.95 50.26
CA VAL A 25 -8.97 -17.66 49.04
C VAL A 25 -8.84 -16.72 47.83
N TYR A 26 -9.79 -15.79 47.64
CA TYR A 26 -9.68 -14.81 46.55
C TYR A 26 -8.48 -13.89 46.72
N THR A 27 -8.07 -13.52 47.94
CA THR A 27 -6.87 -12.70 48.19
C THR A 27 -5.62 -13.42 47.70
N ILE A 28 -5.54 -14.73 47.90
CA ILE A 28 -4.43 -15.56 47.44
C ILE A 28 -4.42 -15.63 45.91
N ILE A 29 -5.57 -15.89 45.31
CA ILE A 29 -5.71 -16.00 43.84
C ILE A 29 -5.37 -14.67 43.16
N THR A 30 -5.93 -13.55 43.63
CA THR A 30 -5.64 -12.23 43.05
C THR A 30 -4.18 -11.83 43.24
N GLY A 31 -3.57 -12.20 44.36
CA GLY A 31 -2.13 -12.01 44.59
C GLY A 31 -1.26 -12.78 43.59
N LEU A 32 -1.63 -14.02 43.27
CA LEU A 32 -0.93 -14.84 42.28
C LEU A 32 -1.08 -14.29 40.86
N ILE A 33 -2.27 -13.80 40.49
CA ILE A 33 -2.51 -13.16 39.19
C ILE A 33 -1.67 -11.88 39.08
N LEU A 34 -1.63 -11.06 40.13
CA LEU A 34 -0.82 -9.83 40.14
C LEU A 34 0.67 -10.15 40.01
N LEU A 35 1.15 -11.20 40.71
CA LEU A 35 2.53 -11.66 40.60
C LEU A 35 2.86 -12.09 39.16
N LEU A 36 1.97 -12.85 38.51
CA LEU A 36 2.13 -13.25 37.10
C LEU A 36 2.15 -12.06 36.14
N LEU A 37 1.31 -11.06 36.36
CA LEU A 37 1.31 -9.84 35.54
C LEU A 37 2.61 -9.04 35.73
N LEU A 38 3.14 -8.96 36.96
CA LEU A 38 4.40 -8.28 37.23
C LEU A 38 5.60 -9.01 36.63
N THR A 39 5.63 -10.35 36.66
CA THR A 39 6.72 -11.11 36.04
C THR A 39 6.66 -11.03 34.51
N ALA A 40 5.48 -11.17 33.91
CA ALA A 40 5.30 -11.03 32.46
C ALA A 40 5.61 -9.60 31.98
N GLY A 41 5.09 -8.58 32.68
CA GLY A 41 5.36 -7.18 32.39
C GLY A 41 6.83 -6.80 32.59
N GLY A 42 7.46 -7.32 33.65
CA GLY A 42 8.88 -7.13 33.93
C GLY A 42 9.76 -7.75 32.84
N MET A 43 9.47 -8.98 32.40
CA MET A 43 10.19 -9.62 31.30
C MET A 43 10.02 -8.88 29.97
N ALA A 44 8.81 -8.39 29.67
CA ALA A 44 8.57 -7.57 28.47
C ALA A 44 9.36 -6.25 28.50
N GLY A 45 9.41 -5.59 29.66
CA GLY A 45 10.21 -4.39 29.88
C GLY A 45 11.71 -4.64 29.74
N LEU A 46 12.21 -5.73 30.33
CA LEU A 46 13.62 -6.11 30.26
C LEU A 46 14.04 -6.47 28.82
N ASN A 47 13.20 -7.22 28.09
CA ASN A 47 13.43 -7.52 26.68
C ASN A 47 13.48 -6.25 25.82
N ARG A 48 12.57 -5.30 26.05
CA ARG A 48 12.59 -4.01 25.35
C ARG A 48 13.87 -3.23 25.63
N TYR A 49 14.31 -3.20 26.89
CA TYR A 49 15.55 -2.54 27.29
C TYR A 49 16.79 -3.17 26.64
N LEU A 50 16.88 -4.51 26.66
CA LEU A 50 17.99 -5.25 26.03
C LEU A 50 18.04 -5.09 24.52
N LEU A 51 16.89 -4.93 23.86
CA LEU A 51 16.83 -4.64 22.42
C LEU A 51 17.30 -3.21 22.11
N MET A 52 16.87 -2.21 22.90
CA MET A 52 17.28 -0.83 22.70
C MET A 52 18.77 -0.60 23.01
N SER A 53 19.34 -1.32 23.98
CA SER A 53 20.78 -1.18 24.29
C SER A 53 21.71 -1.69 23.19
N ARG A 54 21.24 -2.57 22.29
CA ARG A 54 22.00 -3.02 21.12
C ARG A 54 21.97 -2.05 19.94
N VAL A 55 21.01 -1.13 19.88
CA VAL A 55 20.79 -0.21 18.74
C VAL A 55 21.57 1.11 18.87
N LEU A 56 22.16 1.40 20.03
CA LEU A 56 23.04 2.56 20.25
C LEU A 56 24.53 2.23 20.06
N SER A 57 24.88 1.39 19.08
CA SER A 57 26.28 1.30 18.65
C SER A 57 26.60 2.54 17.81
N THR A 58 27.51 3.36 18.33
CA THR A 58 28.08 4.55 17.70
C THR A 58 28.47 4.25 16.24
N PRO A 59 28.06 5.05 15.24
CA PRO A 59 28.52 4.85 13.87
C PRO A 59 30.04 4.98 13.84
N VAL A 60 30.73 3.92 13.40
CA VAL A 60 32.17 3.96 13.15
C VAL A 60 32.36 4.81 11.88
N PRO A 61 33.08 5.94 11.94
CA PRO A 61 33.39 6.69 10.74
C PRO A 61 34.28 5.84 9.84
N VAL A 62 33.82 5.57 8.63
CA VAL A 62 34.63 4.94 7.59
C VAL A 62 35.67 5.98 7.14
N SER A 63 36.92 5.83 7.60
CA SER A 63 38.04 6.60 7.05
C SER A 63 38.37 6.08 5.66
N ILE A 64 37.92 6.77 4.63
CA ILE A 64 38.38 6.56 3.26
C ILE A 64 39.83 7.05 3.22
N THR A 65 40.78 6.13 3.12
CA THR A 65 42.19 6.45 2.88
C THR A 65 42.30 6.97 1.45
N ALA A 66 42.36 8.30 1.29
CA ALA A 66 42.73 8.90 0.02
C ALA A 66 44.18 8.52 -0.28
N GLN A 67 44.39 7.69 -1.31
CA GLN A 67 45.70 7.48 -1.88
C GLN A 67 46.17 8.80 -2.50
N ALA A 68 47.25 9.35 -1.94
CA ALA A 68 47.95 10.50 -2.49
C ALA A 68 48.45 10.16 -3.90
N THR A 69 47.92 10.87 -4.90
CA THR A 69 48.56 10.94 -6.21
C THR A 69 49.44 12.18 -6.21
N GLU A 70 50.69 11.94 -6.56
CA GLU A 70 51.80 12.88 -6.61
C GLU A 70 51.50 14.08 -7.52
N THR A 71 51.88 15.27 -7.05
CA THR A 71 51.71 16.56 -7.71
C THR A 71 52.61 16.67 -8.93
N LEU A 72 52.05 16.90 -10.12
CA LEU A 72 52.75 17.52 -11.25
C LEU A 72 51.81 18.49 -11.96
N GLU A 73 52.00 19.76 -11.58
CA GLU A 73 52.07 20.97 -12.41
C GLU A 73 51.00 21.22 -13.51
N ASN A 74 50.13 22.18 -13.21
CA ASN A 74 49.43 23.12 -14.12
C ASN A 74 49.30 22.75 -15.61
N GLU A 75 48.12 22.27 -15.99
CA GLU A 75 47.53 22.62 -17.27
C GLU A 75 46.02 22.89 -17.12
N VAL A 76 45.55 23.88 -17.88
CA VAL A 76 44.23 24.53 -17.86
C VAL A 76 43.07 23.53 -17.78
N PRO A 77 41.99 23.79 -17.00
CA PRO A 77 40.86 22.86 -16.90
C PRO A 77 40.17 22.72 -18.26
N ALA A 78 40.42 21.60 -18.93
CA ALA A 78 39.56 21.10 -19.97
C ALA A 78 38.20 20.78 -19.37
N THR A 79 37.15 21.31 -19.99
CA THR A 79 35.75 20.98 -19.71
C THR A 79 35.58 19.46 -19.78
N ILE A 80 35.38 18.82 -18.63
CA ILE A 80 34.96 17.42 -18.57
C ILE A 80 33.57 17.36 -19.21
N GLN A 81 33.52 16.90 -20.46
CA GLN A 81 32.29 16.33 -21.01
C GLN A 81 31.90 15.17 -20.09
N PRO A 82 30.62 15.03 -19.72
CA PRO A 82 30.18 13.84 -18.99
C PRO A 82 30.54 12.62 -19.84
N GLU A 83 31.43 11.78 -19.31
CA GLU A 83 31.62 10.43 -19.84
C GLU A 83 30.24 9.75 -19.87
N ASP A 84 29.96 9.13 -21.00
CA ASP A 84 28.86 8.21 -21.26
C ASP A 84 28.92 7.04 -20.26
N GLY A 85 28.57 7.32 -19.00
CA GLY A 85 28.26 6.30 -18.02
C GLY A 85 26.93 5.71 -18.42
N SER A 86 26.96 4.49 -18.98
CA SER A 86 25.79 3.66 -19.21
C SER A 86 24.81 3.84 -18.05
N ALA A 87 23.58 4.27 -18.35
CA ALA A 87 22.52 4.38 -17.37
C ALA A 87 22.50 3.10 -16.52
N ILE A 88 22.57 3.23 -15.20
CA ILE A 88 22.45 2.08 -14.31
C ILE A 88 21.03 1.53 -14.53
N GLU A 89 20.91 0.49 -15.36
CA GLU A 89 19.64 -0.16 -15.64
C GLU A 89 19.13 -0.82 -14.36
N CYS A 90 17.86 -0.57 -14.04
CA CYS A 90 17.23 -1.18 -12.88
C CYS A 90 17.12 -2.69 -13.08
N PRO A 91 17.46 -3.51 -12.06
CA PRO A 91 17.34 -4.95 -12.17
C PRO A 91 15.88 -5.33 -12.44
N THR A 92 15.65 -6.15 -13.45
CA THR A 92 14.31 -6.64 -13.81
C THR A 92 14.04 -8.04 -13.26
N ASP A 93 15.06 -8.80 -12.88
CA ASP A 93 14.86 -10.11 -12.22
C ASP A 93 14.49 -9.90 -10.73
N PRO A 94 13.31 -10.36 -10.28
CA PRO A 94 12.92 -10.30 -8.88
C PRO A 94 13.86 -11.05 -7.93
N ALA A 95 14.67 -11.98 -8.44
CA ALA A 95 15.72 -12.65 -7.66
C ALA A 95 16.77 -11.65 -7.16
N ASP A 96 17.07 -10.61 -7.94
CA ASP A 96 18.07 -9.57 -7.62
C ASP A 96 17.54 -8.51 -6.66
N TRP A 97 16.24 -8.53 -6.34
CA TRP A 97 15.63 -7.55 -5.47
C TRP A 97 15.67 -7.97 -4.01
N SER A 98 16.09 -7.06 -3.14
CA SER A 98 15.95 -7.23 -1.70
C SER A 98 14.58 -6.72 -1.25
N LEU A 99 13.87 -7.49 -0.43
CA LEU A 99 12.64 -7.05 0.23
C LEU A 99 12.90 -6.89 1.72
N THR A 100 13.12 -5.65 2.15
CA THR A 100 13.46 -5.32 3.55
C THR A 100 12.21 -5.01 4.37
N PRO A 101 12.05 -5.61 5.57
CA PRO A 101 10.93 -5.31 6.46
C PRO A 101 10.84 -3.83 6.84
N THR A 102 9.61 -3.37 7.09
CA THR A 102 9.35 -2.03 7.62
C THR A 102 8.75 -2.08 9.03
N TYR A 103 8.83 -0.97 9.76
CA TYR A 103 8.11 -0.83 11.02
C TYR A 103 6.59 -0.64 10.82
N ALA A 104 6.18 -0.23 9.61
CA ALA A 104 4.79 0.06 9.27
C ALA A 104 3.93 -1.19 9.07
N SER A 105 4.54 -2.29 8.61
CA SER A 105 3.84 -3.53 8.32
C SER A 105 4.70 -4.74 8.65
N LYS A 106 4.06 -5.76 9.26
CA LYS A 106 4.67 -7.08 9.42
C LYS A 106 4.55 -7.96 8.16
N ASN A 107 3.71 -7.55 7.23
CA ASN A 107 3.33 -8.33 6.05
C ASN A 107 3.92 -7.76 4.76
N TYR A 108 4.38 -6.50 4.77
CA TYR A 108 4.81 -5.76 3.59
C TYR A 108 6.19 -5.14 3.79
N ASN A 109 7.01 -5.26 2.76
CA ASN A 109 8.42 -4.90 2.73
C ASN A 109 8.68 -3.81 1.67
N VAL A 110 9.81 -3.13 1.80
CA VAL A 110 10.36 -2.21 0.79
C VAL A 110 11.21 -3.02 -0.19
N ILE A 111 11.00 -2.82 -1.49
CA ILE A 111 11.86 -3.33 -2.55
C ILE A 111 13.10 -2.44 -2.67
N GLN A 112 14.28 -3.06 -2.76
CA GLN A 112 15.55 -2.43 -3.10
C GLN A 112 16.19 -3.14 -4.30
N PRO A 113 16.69 -2.41 -5.31
CA PRO A 113 16.79 -0.94 -5.36
C PRO A 113 15.44 -0.26 -5.62
N ALA A 114 15.28 0.98 -5.12
CA ALA A 114 14.04 1.75 -5.24
C ALA A 114 13.59 1.99 -6.69
N CYS A 115 14.52 1.99 -7.64
CA CYS A 115 14.21 2.25 -9.04
C CYS A 115 13.31 1.18 -9.69
N VAL A 116 13.14 0.01 -9.08
CA VAL A 116 12.13 -1.00 -9.46
C VAL A 116 10.70 -0.42 -9.46
N TYR A 117 10.43 0.57 -8.60
CA TYR A 117 9.11 1.20 -8.53
C TYR A 117 8.77 2.03 -9.77
N GLN A 118 9.74 2.46 -10.59
CA GLN A 118 9.45 3.24 -11.81
C GLN A 118 8.51 2.49 -12.77
N GLY A 119 8.68 1.17 -12.90
CA GLY A 119 7.76 0.33 -13.68
C GLY A 119 6.36 0.23 -13.05
N LEU A 120 6.30 0.23 -11.71
CA LEU A 120 5.04 0.21 -10.97
C LEU A 120 4.30 1.54 -11.14
N GLU A 121 5.02 2.66 -11.05
CA GLU A 121 4.50 4.01 -11.23
C GLU A 121 3.83 4.19 -12.58
N ARG A 122 4.41 3.67 -13.66
CA ARG A 122 3.76 3.70 -14.98
C ARG A 122 2.38 3.01 -14.99
N THR A 123 2.24 1.92 -14.24
CA THR A 123 0.97 1.18 -14.13
C THR A 123 -0.01 1.89 -13.19
N ILE A 124 0.50 2.57 -12.16
CA ILE A 124 -0.29 3.45 -11.29
C ILE A 124 -0.82 4.65 -12.08
N ALA A 125 0.01 5.27 -12.92
CA ALA A 125 -0.42 6.34 -13.82
C ALA A 125 -1.57 5.88 -14.71
N TRP A 126 -1.50 4.65 -15.24
CA TRP A 126 -2.57 4.06 -16.04
C TRP A 126 -3.86 3.90 -15.23
N ALA A 127 -3.78 3.36 -14.00
CA ALA A 127 -4.93 3.21 -13.13
C ALA A 127 -5.54 4.57 -12.73
N LEU A 128 -4.71 5.58 -12.47
CA LEU A 128 -5.11 6.92 -12.08
C LEU A 128 -5.77 7.68 -13.24
N ALA A 129 -5.18 7.63 -14.44
CA ALA A 129 -5.75 8.24 -15.63
C ALA A 129 -7.18 7.76 -15.91
N ILE A 130 -7.48 6.48 -15.64
CA ILE A 130 -8.84 5.94 -15.78
C ILE A 130 -9.83 6.60 -14.82
N ARG A 131 -9.39 7.08 -13.65
CA ARG A 131 -10.22 7.85 -12.69
C ARG A 131 -10.40 9.31 -13.07
N GLU A 132 -9.64 9.76 -14.05
CA GLU A 132 -9.57 11.14 -14.50
C GLU A 132 -10.14 11.29 -15.92
N GLY A 133 -10.98 10.35 -16.34
CA GLY A 133 -11.76 10.42 -17.59
C GLY A 133 -11.12 9.79 -18.81
N TYR A 134 -9.91 9.25 -18.70
CA TYR A 134 -9.32 8.48 -19.80
C TYR A 134 -10.00 7.12 -19.90
N SER A 135 -10.31 6.69 -21.12
CA SER A 135 -10.70 5.29 -21.32
C SER A 135 -9.48 4.39 -21.10
N ARG A 136 -9.70 3.10 -20.79
CA ARG A 136 -8.59 2.15 -20.61
C ARG A 136 -7.72 2.07 -21.86
N ALA A 137 -8.33 2.02 -23.04
CA ALA A 137 -7.62 2.00 -24.32
C ALA A 137 -6.81 3.28 -24.54
N GLU A 138 -7.36 4.44 -24.17
CA GLU A 138 -6.65 5.72 -24.26
C GLU A 138 -5.45 5.76 -23.33
N ALA A 139 -5.65 5.45 -22.05
CA ALA A 139 -4.59 5.43 -21.05
C ALA A 139 -3.46 4.44 -21.43
N THR A 140 -3.82 3.26 -21.96
CA THR A 140 -2.86 2.27 -22.45
C THR A 140 -1.98 2.86 -23.54
N ARG A 141 -2.58 3.52 -24.53
CA ARG A 141 -1.86 4.13 -25.65
C ARG A 141 -0.99 5.31 -25.21
N GLN A 142 -1.53 6.21 -24.39
CA GLN A 142 -0.85 7.41 -23.90
C GLN A 142 0.40 7.07 -23.08
N LEU A 143 0.34 6.00 -22.28
CA LEU A 143 1.44 5.57 -21.42
C LEU A 143 2.37 4.53 -22.09
N GLY A 144 2.17 4.27 -23.38
CA GLY A 144 3.07 3.42 -24.18
C GLY A 144 3.00 1.93 -23.85
N PHE A 145 1.88 1.46 -23.32
CA PHE A 145 1.67 0.02 -23.11
C PHE A 145 1.22 -0.66 -24.41
N THR A 146 1.75 -1.86 -24.65
CA THR A 146 1.39 -2.72 -25.80
C THR A 146 0.00 -3.36 -25.64
N ALA A 147 -0.42 -3.60 -24.40
CA ALA A 147 -1.72 -4.10 -24.01
C ALA A 147 -2.16 -3.46 -22.67
N MET A 148 -3.44 -3.55 -22.32
CA MET A 148 -3.91 -3.07 -21.01
C MET A 148 -3.14 -3.77 -19.88
N PRO A 149 -2.45 -3.03 -18.98
CA PRO A 149 -1.64 -3.60 -17.92
C PRO A 149 -2.52 -4.07 -16.75
N MET A 150 -3.45 -4.97 -17.03
CA MET A 150 -4.38 -5.55 -16.07
C MET A 150 -4.60 -7.03 -16.33
N ARG A 151 -4.84 -7.81 -15.26
CA ARG A 151 -5.14 -9.24 -15.33
C ARG A 151 -6.39 -9.53 -14.52
N GLN A 152 -7.44 -9.98 -15.20
CA GLN A 152 -8.71 -10.31 -14.56
C GLN A 152 -8.59 -11.61 -13.77
N VAL A 153 -8.38 -11.48 -12.46
CA VAL A 153 -8.41 -12.60 -11.51
C VAL A 153 -9.58 -12.41 -10.55
N LYS A 154 -10.09 -13.52 -10.00
CA LYS A 154 -11.19 -13.48 -9.00
C LYS A 154 -10.66 -13.28 -7.58
N THR A 155 -9.49 -13.84 -7.31
CA THR A 155 -8.85 -13.85 -6.01
C THR A 155 -7.36 -13.65 -6.18
N VAL A 156 -6.72 -13.02 -5.21
CA VAL A 156 -5.26 -12.92 -5.09
C VAL A 156 -4.87 -13.43 -3.71
N THR A 157 -3.89 -14.33 -3.64
CA THR A 157 -3.35 -14.78 -2.36
C THR A 157 -2.43 -13.70 -1.79
N ILE A 158 -2.63 -13.31 -0.54
CA ILE A 158 -1.82 -12.31 0.16
C ILE A 158 -1.40 -12.79 1.56
N PRO A 159 -0.35 -12.20 2.17
CA PRO A 159 0.00 -12.48 3.57
C PRO A 159 -1.05 -11.89 4.52
N ALA A 160 -1.76 -12.75 5.25
CA ALA A 160 -2.68 -12.36 6.31
C ALA A 160 -1.94 -12.04 7.63
N ASN A 161 -0.87 -12.78 7.90
CA ASN A 161 0.03 -12.55 9.03
C ASN A 161 1.43 -13.14 8.70
N ALA A 162 2.36 -13.09 9.64
CA ALA A 162 3.75 -13.54 9.44
C ALA A 162 3.91 -14.99 8.92
N LYS A 163 2.88 -15.85 9.02
CA LYS A 163 2.92 -17.24 8.49
C LYS A 163 1.63 -17.66 7.76
N GLY A 164 0.60 -16.83 7.75
CA GLY A 164 -0.72 -17.15 7.21
C GLY A 164 -0.94 -16.47 5.87
N LEU A 165 -1.43 -17.23 4.91
CA LEU A 165 -1.91 -16.74 3.62
C LEU A 165 -3.43 -16.62 3.65
N ALA A 166 -3.97 -15.67 2.90
CA ALA A 166 -5.40 -15.55 2.67
C ALA A 166 -5.66 -15.25 1.20
N ASP A 167 -6.66 -15.92 0.63
CA ASP A 167 -7.19 -15.58 -0.69
C ASP A 167 -8.18 -14.43 -0.53
N VAL A 168 -7.78 -13.25 -1.01
CA VAL A 168 -8.66 -12.07 -0.99
C VAL A 168 -9.41 -11.95 -2.31
N PRO A 169 -10.75 -11.83 -2.29
CA PRO A 169 -11.50 -11.56 -3.49
C PRO A 169 -11.21 -10.16 -3.99
N VAL A 170 -11.00 -10.04 -5.31
CA VAL A 170 -10.73 -8.78 -5.98
C VAL A 170 -11.76 -8.52 -7.05
N SER A 171 -11.97 -7.24 -7.36
CA SER A 171 -12.83 -6.78 -8.43
C SER A 171 -12.15 -5.70 -9.25
N PHE A 172 -12.69 -5.50 -10.45
CA PHE A 172 -12.34 -4.40 -11.31
C PHE A 172 -13.56 -3.55 -11.58
N ILE A 173 -13.34 -2.27 -11.82
CA ILE A 173 -14.29 -1.48 -12.59
C ILE A 173 -14.39 -2.16 -13.96
N PRO A 174 -15.61 -2.30 -14.52
CA PRO A 174 -15.83 -3.08 -15.71
C PRO A 174 -14.75 -2.87 -16.79
N PRO A 175 -14.12 -3.96 -17.28
CA PRO A 175 -12.91 -3.91 -18.09
C PRO A 175 -13.16 -3.48 -19.55
N ASN A 176 -14.29 -2.81 -19.82
CA ASN A 176 -14.61 -2.33 -21.16
C ASN A 176 -13.56 -1.28 -21.59
N PRO A 177 -12.90 -1.46 -22.74
CA PRO A 177 -11.79 -0.60 -23.16
C PRO A 177 -12.19 0.86 -23.37
N HIS A 178 -13.46 1.13 -23.66
CA HIS A 178 -14.00 2.45 -24.00
C HIS A 178 -14.77 3.11 -22.87
N LEU A 179 -14.98 2.42 -21.74
CA LEU A 179 -15.61 3.01 -20.57
C LEU A 179 -14.69 4.08 -19.97
N THR A 180 -15.21 5.29 -19.79
CA THR A 180 -14.54 6.36 -19.06
C THR A 180 -15.19 6.54 -17.69
N GLU A 181 -14.37 6.94 -16.72
CA GLU A 181 -14.80 7.21 -15.35
C GLU A 181 -14.15 8.51 -14.85
N TRP A 182 -14.90 9.34 -14.14
CA TRP A 182 -14.35 10.46 -13.38
C TRP A 182 -14.70 10.31 -11.92
N ARG A 183 -13.71 10.47 -11.03
CA ARG A 183 -13.92 10.51 -9.58
C ARG A 183 -13.66 11.91 -9.06
N LEU A 184 -14.74 12.66 -8.87
CA LEU A 184 -14.68 14.09 -8.60
C LEU A 184 -15.14 14.46 -7.19
N ASP A 185 -14.51 15.48 -6.62
CA ASP A 185 -14.99 16.13 -5.40
C ASP A 185 -16.29 16.95 -5.66
N ALA A 186 -16.72 17.71 -4.65
CA ALA A 186 -17.92 18.55 -4.79
C ALA A 186 -17.72 19.70 -5.80
N ASN A 187 -16.48 20.15 -6.00
CA ASN A 187 -16.12 21.25 -6.90
C ASN A 187 -15.98 20.79 -8.35
N GLY A 188 -15.80 19.50 -8.59
CA GLY A 188 -15.55 18.92 -9.90
C GLY A 188 -14.07 18.64 -10.17
N GLU A 189 -13.23 18.66 -9.13
CA GLU A 189 -11.79 18.39 -9.20
C GLU A 189 -11.49 16.91 -8.99
N ALA A 190 -10.38 16.43 -9.55
CA ALA A 190 -9.91 15.06 -9.33
C ALA A 190 -9.67 14.78 -7.84
N ALA A 191 -10.22 13.68 -7.33
CA ALA A 191 -10.25 13.39 -5.90
C ALA A 191 -9.77 11.97 -5.56
N VAL A 192 -8.77 11.49 -6.30
CA VAL A 192 -8.12 10.20 -6.03
C VAL A 192 -6.65 10.43 -5.77
N THR A 193 -6.13 9.77 -4.74
CA THR A 193 -4.69 9.69 -4.49
C THR A 193 -4.30 8.26 -4.17
N TYR A 194 -3.23 7.79 -4.81
CA TYR A 194 -2.61 6.51 -4.52
C TYR A 194 -1.37 6.67 -3.64
N ALA A 195 -1.03 5.63 -2.88
CA ALA A 195 0.28 5.50 -2.24
C ALA A 195 0.67 4.05 -2.00
N LEU A 196 1.97 3.76 -2.10
CA LEU A 196 2.51 2.44 -1.85
C LEU A 196 2.34 2.06 -0.38
N ARG A 197 1.70 0.93 -0.09
CA ARG A 197 1.63 0.35 1.27
C ARG A 197 2.76 -0.64 1.53
N GLY A 198 3.38 -1.16 0.47
CA GLY A 198 4.52 -2.07 0.48
C GLY A 198 4.27 -3.31 -0.38
N CYS A 199 5.30 -4.15 -0.49
CA CYS A 199 5.30 -5.30 -1.40
C CYS A 199 5.71 -6.59 -0.68
N PHE A 200 5.41 -7.73 -1.29
CA PHE A 200 5.77 -9.04 -0.76
C PHE A 200 6.14 -10.00 -1.87
N ARG A 201 7.09 -10.91 -1.57
CA ARG A 201 7.36 -12.07 -2.41
C ARG A 201 6.22 -13.06 -2.25
N THR A 202 5.86 -13.70 -3.35
CA THR A 202 4.80 -14.72 -3.35
C THR A 202 5.34 -16.13 -3.18
N SER A 203 6.42 -16.23 -2.41
CA SER A 203 7.11 -17.46 -2.07
C SER A 203 7.52 -17.43 -0.60
N THR A 204 7.44 -18.57 0.06
CA THR A 204 7.86 -18.73 1.46
C THR A 204 8.84 -19.87 1.61
N VAL A 205 9.85 -19.71 2.45
CA VAL A 205 10.80 -20.79 2.77
C VAL A 205 10.22 -21.63 3.91
N VAL A 206 9.96 -22.91 3.64
CA VAL A 206 9.47 -23.88 4.61
C VAL A 206 10.52 -24.99 4.76
N GLY A 207 11.22 -24.99 5.90
CA GLY A 207 12.37 -25.87 6.11
C GLY A 207 13.51 -25.55 5.15
N ASN A 208 13.79 -26.48 4.22
CA ASN A 208 14.80 -26.34 3.17
C ASN A 208 14.21 -26.19 1.76
N ARG A 209 12.90 -25.90 1.65
CA ARG A 209 12.19 -25.77 0.37
C ARG A 209 11.61 -24.37 0.22
N VAL A 210 11.56 -23.90 -1.02
CA VAL A 210 10.80 -22.70 -1.40
C VAL A 210 9.43 -23.16 -1.89
N GLU A 211 8.38 -22.69 -1.23
CA GLU A 211 6.99 -22.90 -1.65
C GLU A 211 6.50 -21.63 -2.34
N ILE A 212 6.17 -21.73 -3.63
CA ILE A 212 5.65 -20.63 -4.44
C ILE A 212 4.13 -20.72 -4.45
N TRP A 213 3.45 -19.61 -4.17
CA TRP A 213 1.99 -19.54 -4.08
C TRP A 213 1.36 -18.38 -4.87
N GLY A 214 2.15 -17.45 -5.42
CA GLY A 214 1.63 -16.33 -6.22
C GLY A 214 1.40 -16.60 -7.70
N GLY A 215 1.52 -17.87 -8.13
CA GLY A 215 1.41 -18.22 -9.55
C GLY A 215 2.51 -17.55 -10.38
N GLU A 216 2.09 -16.77 -11.38
CA GLU A 216 2.98 -16.07 -12.32
C GLU A 216 3.57 -14.75 -11.77
N TYR A 217 3.13 -14.29 -10.59
CA TYR A 217 3.56 -13.02 -10.02
C TYR A 217 4.56 -13.26 -8.88
N PRO A 218 5.89 -13.25 -9.10
CA PRO A 218 6.87 -13.48 -8.03
C PRO A 218 6.86 -12.42 -6.94
N VAL A 219 6.37 -11.21 -7.25
CA VAL A 219 6.22 -10.09 -6.32
C VAL A 219 4.88 -9.41 -6.57
N ILE A 220 4.21 -9.04 -5.48
CA ILE A 220 2.98 -8.23 -5.51
C ILE A 220 3.15 -7.03 -4.59
N CYS A 221 2.74 -5.85 -5.07
CA CYS A 221 2.67 -4.62 -4.29
C CYS A 221 1.22 -4.26 -3.97
N LEU A 222 1.01 -3.78 -2.74
CA LEU A 222 -0.25 -3.23 -2.28
C LEU A 222 -0.18 -1.71 -2.36
N VAL A 223 -1.16 -1.10 -3.03
CA VAL A 223 -1.31 0.34 -3.15
C VAL A 223 -2.64 0.74 -2.53
N VAL A 224 -2.62 1.76 -1.67
CA VAL A 224 -3.84 2.35 -1.10
C VAL A 224 -4.43 3.33 -2.10
N GLU A 225 -5.73 3.26 -2.33
CA GLU A 225 -6.53 4.27 -3.04
C GLU A 225 -7.34 5.05 -2.03
N ASP A 226 -7.01 6.32 -1.80
CA ASP A 226 -7.89 7.26 -1.13
C ASP A 226 -8.73 7.97 -2.17
N ALA A 227 -9.98 7.54 -2.31
CA ALA A 227 -10.94 8.19 -3.18
C ALA A 227 -11.81 9.11 -2.33
N GLU A 228 -11.44 10.39 -2.28
CA GLU A 228 -12.14 11.45 -1.53
C GLU A 228 -13.29 12.08 -2.34
N ASN A 229 -13.60 11.49 -3.48
CA ASN A 229 -14.64 11.92 -4.39
C ASN A 229 -16.03 11.80 -3.76
N THR A 230 -16.89 12.76 -4.11
CA THR A 230 -18.32 12.75 -3.75
C THR A 230 -19.20 12.33 -4.92
N HIS A 231 -18.65 12.32 -6.14
CA HIS A 231 -19.33 11.93 -7.36
C HIS A 231 -18.47 10.96 -8.17
N ILE A 232 -19.13 10.02 -8.85
CA ILE A 232 -18.51 9.18 -9.88
C ILE A 232 -19.34 9.31 -11.14
N ILE A 233 -18.71 9.74 -12.22
CA ILE A 233 -19.31 9.88 -13.54
C ILE A 233 -18.84 8.71 -14.39
N TYR A 234 -19.77 8.02 -15.05
CA TYR A 234 -19.48 6.97 -16.02
C TYR A 234 -19.97 7.41 -17.39
N SER A 235 -19.17 7.19 -18.43
CA SER A 235 -19.61 7.40 -19.80
C SER A 235 -19.19 6.25 -20.72
N LEU A 236 -20.12 5.80 -21.56
CA LEU A 236 -19.89 4.75 -22.55
C LEU A 236 -20.88 4.89 -23.70
N ASN A 237 -20.39 4.85 -24.94
CA ASN A 237 -21.22 4.89 -26.16
C ASN A 237 -22.21 6.08 -26.23
N GLY A 238 -21.80 7.25 -25.70
CA GLY A 238 -22.64 8.46 -25.67
C GLY A 238 -23.62 8.54 -24.51
N HIS A 239 -23.77 7.46 -23.72
CA HIS A 239 -24.55 7.46 -22.49
C HIS A 239 -23.70 7.94 -21.32
N THR A 240 -24.29 8.74 -20.43
CA THR A 240 -23.58 9.28 -19.25
C THR A 240 -24.45 9.19 -18.01
N TYR A 241 -23.86 8.73 -16.91
CA TYR A 241 -24.52 8.62 -15.62
C TYR A 241 -23.59 9.05 -14.48
N THR A 242 -24.11 9.85 -13.57
CA THR A 242 -23.45 10.34 -12.37
C THR A 242 -24.09 9.70 -11.15
N SER A 243 -23.27 9.02 -10.36
CA SER A 243 -23.62 8.51 -9.04
C SER A 243 -23.01 9.36 -7.94
N THR A 244 -23.68 9.43 -6.79
CA THR A 244 -23.06 9.92 -5.56
C THR A 244 -22.16 8.84 -4.98
N ALA A 245 -21.07 9.26 -4.34
CA ALA A 245 -20.10 8.39 -3.70
C ALA A 245 -19.77 8.91 -2.31
N LYS A 246 -19.42 7.97 -1.43
CA LYS A 246 -18.84 8.28 -0.14
C LYS A 246 -17.33 8.21 -0.25
N PRO A 247 -16.59 9.16 0.33
CA PRO A 247 -15.14 9.07 0.45
C PRO A 247 -14.73 7.71 1.02
N THR A 248 -13.91 6.97 0.28
CA THR A 248 -13.58 5.58 0.59
C THR A 248 -12.12 5.29 0.30
N ARG A 249 -11.47 4.62 1.24
CA ARG A 249 -10.16 3.99 1.09
C ARG A 249 -10.32 2.55 0.63
N SER A 250 -9.64 2.21 -0.45
CA SER A 250 -9.57 0.86 -1.04
C SER A 250 -8.12 0.40 -1.20
N PHE A 251 -7.92 -0.88 -1.51
CA PHE A 251 -6.60 -1.48 -1.63
C PHE A 251 -6.44 -2.18 -2.98
N LEU A 252 -5.49 -1.71 -3.79
CA LEU A 252 -5.19 -2.23 -5.13
C LEU A 252 -3.96 -3.13 -5.06
N LEU A 253 -4.01 -4.23 -5.81
CA LEU A 253 -2.92 -5.19 -5.89
C LEU A 253 -2.29 -5.14 -7.29
N PHE A 254 -0.96 -4.99 -7.33
CA PHE A 254 -0.19 -4.96 -8.56
C PHE A 254 0.83 -6.10 -8.56
N GLY A 255 0.76 -6.98 -9.55
CA GLY A 255 1.68 -8.11 -9.71
C GLY A 255 2.78 -7.78 -10.69
N TYR A 256 4.01 -8.17 -10.38
CA TYR A 256 5.12 -8.07 -11.31
C TYR A 256 5.09 -9.23 -12.32
N LEU A 257 5.29 -8.96 -13.61
CA LEU A 257 5.39 -9.96 -14.68
C LEU A 257 6.75 -9.86 -15.37
N PRO A 258 7.67 -10.82 -15.11
CA PRO A 258 9.01 -10.82 -15.73
C PRO A 258 8.95 -10.88 -17.27
N ASP A 259 8.03 -11.69 -17.82
CA ASP A 259 7.94 -11.97 -19.26
C ASP A 259 7.11 -10.94 -20.04
N GLY A 260 6.43 -10.01 -19.37
CA GLY A 260 5.60 -9.00 -20.01
C GLY A 260 6.28 -7.65 -20.00
N ASP A 261 7.06 -7.27 -21.02
CA ASP A 261 7.69 -5.94 -21.15
C ASP A 261 8.36 -5.41 -19.84
N GLY A 262 8.77 -6.28 -18.92
CA GLY A 262 9.26 -5.93 -17.58
C GLY A 262 8.25 -5.20 -16.68
N ASN A 263 6.95 -5.43 -16.87
CA ASN A 263 5.88 -4.60 -16.35
C ASN A 263 5.17 -5.12 -15.10
N TRP A 264 4.60 -4.17 -14.38
CA TRP A 264 3.59 -4.40 -13.37
C TRP A 264 2.21 -4.46 -14.03
N VAL A 265 1.31 -5.27 -13.47
CA VAL A 265 -0.08 -5.35 -13.92
C VAL A 265 -1.03 -5.22 -12.74
N TRP A 266 -2.15 -4.53 -12.96
CA TRP A 266 -3.21 -4.43 -11.97
C TRP A 266 -3.98 -5.74 -11.87
N LEU A 267 -3.94 -6.36 -10.68
CA LEU A 267 -4.65 -7.60 -10.36
C LEU A 267 -6.06 -7.35 -9.80
N GLY A 268 -6.38 -6.10 -9.48
CA GLY A 268 -7.70 -5.65 -9.05
C GLY A 268 -7.67 -4.88 -7.73
N THR A 269 -8.86 -4.46 -7.31
CA THR A 269 -9.11 -3.84 -6.01
C THR A 269 -9.71 -4.88 -5.08
N GLN A 270 -9.21 -4.99 -3.85
CA GLN A 270 -9.80 -5.85 -2.84
C GLN A 270 -11.27 -5.47 -2.61
N ASN A 271 -12.14 -6.48 -2.54
CA ASN A 271 -13.55 -6.24 -2.21
C ASN A 271 -13.72 -5.75 -0.78
N ASP A 272 -12.89 -6.29 0.12
CA ASP A 272 -12.83 -5.95 1.53
C ASP A 272 -11.36 -5.98 2.03
N PRO A 273 -10.98 -5.08 2.96
CA PRO A 273 -11.81 -4.02 3.53
C PRO A 273 -11.91 -2.81 2.60
N LYS A 274 -13.08 -2.16 2.62
CA LYS A 274 -13.27 -0.78 2.14
C LYS A 274 -13.58 0.09 3.33
N LEU A 275 -12.77 1.13 3.55
CA LEU A 275 -12.84 1.96 4.75
C LEU A 275 -13.39 3.33 4.38
N GLU A 276 -14.47 3.77 5.02
CA GLU A 276 -14.97 5.14 4.83
C GLU A 276 -13.92 6.15 5.33
N ILE A 277 -13.67 7.19 4.54
CA ILE A 277 -12.76 8.29 4.91
C ILE A 277 -13.57 9.32 5.68
N THR A 278 -13.46 9.29 7.01
CA THR A 278 -14.16 10.23 7.90
C THR A 278 -13.29 11.42 8.31
N ASP A 279 -11.97 11.28 8.23
CA ASP A 279 -10.98 12.34 8.50
C ASP A 279 -9.96 12.38 7.34
N PRO A 280 -10.23 13.19 6.29
CA PRO A 280 -9.34 13.33 5.14
C PRO A 280 -7.92 13.76 5.52
N GLN A 281 -7.78 14.62 6.54
CA GLN A 281 -6.48 15.11 6.96
C GLN A 281 -5.65 14.01 7.64
N ALA A 282 -6.26 13.19 8.50
CA ALA A 282 -5.59 12.05 9.08
C ALA A 282 -5.16 11.04 8.01
N ASN A 283 -6.02 10.77 7.02
CA ASN A 283 -5.69 9.88 5.90
C ASN A 283 -4.54 10.40 5.05
N ALA A 284 -4.53 11.70 4.72
CA ALA A 284 -3.45 12.35 3.98
C ALA A 284 -2.11 12.30 4.73
N ASN A 285 -2.14 12.53 6.05
CA ASN A 285 -0.94 12.44 6.91
C ASN A 285 -0.40 11.01 6.98
N GLU A 286 -1.27 10.01 7.14
CA GLU A 286 -0.86 8.60 7.12
C GLU A 286 -0.24 8.26 5.77
N ARG A 287 -0.89 8.67 4.67
CA ARG A 287 -0.42 8.43 3.30
C ARG A 287 0.99 8.96 3.07
N LEU A 288 1.25 10.22 3.46
CA LEU A 288 2.56 10.83 3.36
C LEU A 288 3.61 10.11 4.22
N SER A 289 3.22 9.72 5.45
CA SER A 289 4.10 8.97 6.35
C SER A 289 4.50 7.62 5.75
N ILE A 290 3.53 6.90 5.16
CA ILE A 290 3.77 5.63 4.49
C ILE A 290 4.68 5.83 3.28
N ALA A 291 4.33 6.74 2.37
CA ALA A 291 5.11 7.01 1.17
C ALA A 291 6.59 7.31 1.49
N THR A 292 6.83 8.16 2.49
CA THR A 292 8.18 8.49 2.99
C THR A 292 8.95 7.24 3.46
N MET A 293 8.30 6.29 4.14
CA MET A 293 8.95 5.06 4.59
C MET A 293 9.38 4.14 3.44
N TYR A 294 8.73 4.25 2.28
CA TYR A 294 9.04 3.44 1.10
C TYR A 294 9.92 4.15 0.08
N ASP A 295 10.45 5.35 0.41
CA ASP A 295 11.13 6.23 -0.55
C ASP A 295 10.30 6.48 -1.82
N SER A 296 8.98 6.62 -1.59
CA SER A 296 7.93 6.84 -2.58
C SER A 296 7.26 8.18 -2.31
N HIS A 297 6.43 8.65 -3.23
CA HIS A 297 5.53 9.78 -3.02
C HIS A 297 4.06 9.38 -3.23
N PRO A 298 3.10 10.20 -2.78
CA PRO A 298 1.72 10.07 -3.22
C PRO A 298 1.60 10.27 -4.73
N TRP A 299 0.68 9.55 -5.35
CA TRP A 299 0.37 9.66 -6.78
C TRP A 299 -1.03 10.23 -6.93
N ASP A 300 -1.13 11.51 -7.30
CA ASP A 300 -2.37 12.25 -7.51
C ASP A 300 -2.39 12.89 -8.91
N ALA A 301 -3.45 13.63 -9.22
CA ALA A 301 -3.62 14.31 -10.51
C ALA A 301 -2.46 15.28 -10.83
N LYS A 302 -1.88 15.92 -9.81
CA LYS A 302 -0.73 16.80 -9.99
C LYS A 302 0.50 15.99 -10.41
N TRP A 303 0.78 14.89 -9.73
CA TRP A 303 1.87 13.99 -10.13
C TRP A 303 1.65 13.44 -11.54
N LEU A 304 0.42 13.02 -11.88
CA LEU A 304 0.10 12.49 -13.20
C LEU A 304 0.38 13.51 -14.31
N MET A 305 0.05 14.79 -14.07
CA MET A 305 0.39 15.89 -14.97
C MET A 305 1.90 16.15 -15.02
N ASP A 306 2.56 16.26 -13.88
CA ASP A 306 3.98 16.64 -13.80
C ASP A 306 4.89 15.54 -14.40
N ALA A 307 4.61 14.26 -14.14
CA ALA A 307 5.44 13.13 -14.53
C ALA A 307 5.08 12.53 -15.90
N HIS A 308 3.78 12.56 -16.28
CA HIS A 308 3.30 11.90 -17.50
C HIS A 308 2.60 12.86 -18.48
N HIS A 309 2.50 14.15 -18.15
CA HIS A 309 1.82 15.16 -18.98
C HIS A 309 0.35 14.83 -19.27
N LEU A 310 -0.27 14.02 -18.41
CA LEU A 310 -1.68 13.67 -18.48
C LEU A 310 -2.46 14.55 -17.51
N VAL A 311 -3.26 15.45 -18.06
CA VAL A 311 -4.22 16.26 -17.30
C VAL A 311 -5.57 15.56 -17.30
N MET A 312 -6.32 15.64 -16.20
CA MET A 312 -7.69 15.16 -16.14
C MET A 312 -8.51 15.62 -17.34
N GLN A 313 -9.22 14.69 -17.98
CA GLN A 313 -10.12 15.01 -19.08
C GLN A 313 -11.31 15.83 -18.56
N PRO A 314 -11.78 16.84 -19.31
CA PRO A 314 -12.95 17.59 -18.89
C PRO A 314 -14.15 16.64 -18.75
N PRO A 315 -14.86 16.65 -17.60
CA PRO A 315 -16.08 15.85 -17.47
C PRO A 315 -17.17 16.39 -18.41
N PRO A 316 -18.18 15.57 -18.77
CA PRO A 316 -19.31 16.01 -19.58
C PRO A 316 -20.00 17.25 -19.01
N GLU A 317 -20.45 18.17 -19.87
CA GLU A 317 -21.19 19.35 -19.41
C GLU A 317 -22.44 18.94 -18.63
N ASN A 318 -22.76 19.68 -17.56
CA ASN A 318 -23.93 19.42 -16.71
C ASN A 318 -23.95 18.02 -16.06
N TRP A 319 -22.81 17.35 -15.93
CA TRP A 319 -22.68 16.00 -15.35
C TRP A 319 -23.40 15.83 -14.01
N ARG A 320 -23.46 16.87 -13.17
CA ARG A 320 -24.16 16.85 -11.87
C ARG A 320 -25.64 16.48 -11.97
N SER A 321 -26.28 16.75 -13.11
CA SER A 321 -27.70 16.48 -13.36
C SER A 321 -27.95 15.15 -14.08
N MET A 322 -26.91 14.46 -14.54
CA MET A 322 -27.01 13.22 -15.33
C MET A 322 -27.25 12.00 -14.44
N THR A 323 -28.38 11.93 -13.75
CA THR A 323 -28.68 10.87 -12.78
C THR A 323 -29.79 9.91 -13.26
N ASP A 324 -30.06 9.86 -14.57
CA ASP A 324 -31.10 9.00 -15.14
C ASP A 324 -30.69 7.51 -15.08
N GLU A 325 -31.51 6.68 -14.43
CA GLU A 325 -31.28 5.24 -14.33
C GLU A 325 -31.38 4.52 -15.69
N ASN A 326 -32.06 5.10 -16.68
CA ASN A 326 -32.07 4.56 -18.05
C ASN A 326 -30.67 4.66 -18.69
N GLU A 327 -29.97 5.77 -18.48
CA GLU A 327 -28.60 5.97 -18.96
C GLU A 327 -27.64 4.99 -18.28
N LYS A 328 -27.77 4.82 -16.97
CA LYS A 328 -27.03 3.77 -16.24
C LYS A 328 -27.27 2.39 -16.82
N GLN A 329 -28.53 2.02 -17.07
CA GLN A 329 -28.86 0.71 -17.62
C GLN A 329 -28.31 0.54 -19.05
N ALA A 330 -28.31 1.60 -19.86
CA ALA A 330 -27.69 1.59 -21.19
C ALA A 330 -26.18 1.34 -21.11
N ILE A 331 -25.48 1.99 -20.17
CA ILE A 331 -24.05 1.74 -19.90
C ILE A 331 -23.81 0.30 -19.47
N LEU A 332 -24.61 -0.23 -18.53
CA LEU A 332 -24.48 -1.63 -18.07
C LEU A 332 -24.70 -2.63 -19.21
N ASN A 333 -25.66 -2.38 -20.09
CA ASN A 333 -25.91 -3.20 -21.28
C ASN A 333 -24.71 -3.12 -22.25
N GLY A 334 -24.16 -1.94 -22.48
CA GLY A 334 -22.96 -1.73 -23.31
C GLY A 334 -21.72 -2.45 -22.78
N ILE A 335 -21.56 -2.52 -21.46
CA ILE A 335 -20.50 -3.30 -20.81
C ILE A 335 -20.69 -4.80 -21.07
N SER A 336 -21.91 -5.32 -20.88
CA SER A 336 -22.20 -6.74 -21.03
C SER A 336 -22.02 -7.27 -22.45
N THR A 337 -22.30 -6.43 -23.46
CA THR A 337 -22.14 -6.79 -24.88
C THR A 337 -20.67 -6.82 -25.32
N GLY A 338 -19.82 -5.98 -24.71
CA GLY A 338 -18.37 -5.96 -24.97
C GLY A 338 -17.60 -7.18 -24.44
N GLN A 339 -18.10 -7.88 -23.42
CA GLN A 339 -17.44 -9.09 -22.88
C GLN A 339 -17.48 -10.29 -23.83
N ASN A 340 -18.35 -10.29 -24.84
CA ASN A 340 -18.44 -11.35 -25.84
C ASN A 340 -17.60 -11.09 -27.11
N GLY A 341 -16.84 -9.98 -27.18
CA GLY A 341 -16.26 -9.48 -28.43
C GLY A 341 -14.75 -9.23 -28.47
N ALA A 342 -14.01 -9.35 -27.36
CA ALA A 342 -12.57 -9.13 -27.39
C ALA A 342 -11.86 -9.85 -26.24
N ALA A 343 -11.48 -11.10 -26.50
CA ALA A 343 -10.28 -11.67 -25.88
C ALA A 343 -9.08 -11.26 -26.76
N PRO A 344 -7.96 -10.78 -26.19
CA PRO A 344 -6.65 -11.05 -26.76
C PRO A 344 -6.37 -12.55 -26.72
#